data_AF-A0A7K9PLB7-F1
#
_entry.id   AF-A0A7K9PLB7-F1
#
_cell.length_a   1.000
_cell.length_b   1.000
_cell.length_c   1.000
_cell.angle_alpha   90.00
_cell.angle_beta   90.00
_cell.angle_gamma   90.00
#
_symmetry.space_group_name_H-M   'P 1'
#
loop_
_entity.id
_entity.type
_entity.pdbx_description
1 polymer ?
#
loop_
_entity_poly.entity_id
_entity_poly.type
_entity_poly.pdbx_seq_one_letter_code
_entity_poly.pdbx_strand_id
1 'polypeptide(L)'
;ASGRRMSKAVRDFLYAQQVQAPLEVYSEWLTVGHVDEFLTFVPAFDRKGFRLLLASPNACYQLFREKQQQGHGEATHGVGSSRDPARIQPGPHGWDWEDCDGSSRPFPQRCIDWNRDLLKQELGLSEQDIIDIPQLFVLTDSRADALFPDMVNMLVLGRHLGIPKPFGPAVGGQCCLERRVRELLEPLGLSCTFIDDFFSYHVLAGDVHCGTNVRRKPFAFKWWHVVP
;
A
#
# COMPACT_ATOMS: atom_id res chain seq x y z
N ALA A 1 16.05 15.55 -14.35
CA ALA A 1 15.02 14.73 -15.05
C ALA A 1 13.78 15.60 -15.24
N SER A 2 13.15 15.55 -16.41
CA SER A 2 11.82 16.16 -16.61
C SER A 2 10.80 15.33 -15.82
N GLY A 3 10.15 15.93 -14.82
CA GLY A 3 9.25 15.20 -13.94
C GLY A 3 8.05 14.62 -14.68
N ARG A 4 7.67 13.37 -14.38
CA ARG A 4 6.43 12.78 -14.91
C ARG A 4 5.23 13.42 -14.22
N ARG A 5 4.36 14.07 -15.00
CA ARG A 5 3.10 14.65 -14.53
C ARG A 5 1.94 14.19 -15.37
N MET A 6 0.77 14.07 -14.74
CA MET A 6 -0.50 13.88 -15.45
C MET A 6 -0.68 14.98 -16.50
N SER A 7 -1.23 14.60 -17.66
CA SER A 7 -1.54 15.52 -18.76
C SER A 7 -2.23 16.77 -18.27
N LYS A 8 -1.75 17.94 -18.72
CA LYS A 8 -2.33 19.23 -18.37
C LYS A 8 -3.83 19.29 -18.69
N ALA A 9 -4.25 18.75 -19.83
CA ALA A 9 -5.65 18.75 -20.24
C ALA A 9 -6.55 17.98 -19.24
N VAL A 10 -6.07 16.86 -18.71
CA VAL A 10 -6.80 16.08 -17.70
C VAL A 10 -6.82 16.82 -16.36
N ARG A 11 -5.69 17.40 -15.94
CA ARG A 11 -5.62 18.21 -14.72
C ARG A 11 -6.56 19.40 -14.77
N ASP A 12 -6.50 20.19 -15.83
CA ASP A 12 -7.38 21.34 -16.04
C ASP A 12 -8.85 20.93 -16.00
N PHE A 13 -9.20 19.80 -16.64
CA PHE A 13 -10.55 19.24 -16.60
C PHE A 13 -10.98 18.89 -15.17
N LEU A 14 -10.15 18.20 -14.38
CA LEU A 14 -10.45 17.84 -12.99
C LEU A 14 -10.63 19.08 -12.10
N TYR A 15 -9.73 20.06 -12.20
CA TYR A 15 -9.85 21.32 -11.46
C TYR A 15 -11.09 22.12 -11.84
N ALA A 16 -11.49 22.08 -13.11
CA ALA A 16 -12.71 22.75 -13.58
C ALA A 16 -14.01 22.18 -12.97
N GLN A 17 -13.99 20.99 -12.36
CA GLN A 17 -15.18 20.41 -11.75
C GLN A 17 -15.55 21.02 -10.39
N GLN A 18 -14.58 21.64 -9.69
CA GLN A 18 -14.72 22.38 -8.41
C GLN A 18 -15.16 21.56 -7.18
N VAL A 19 -16.17 20.71 -7.31
CA VAL A 19 -16.87 20.03 -6.20
C VAL A 19 -16.06 18.93 -5.50
N GLN A 20 -14.92 18.55 -6.07
CA GLN A 20 -13.93 17.64 -5.50
C GLN A 20 -12.53 18.19 -5.79
N ALA A 21 -12.19 19.31 -5.15
CA ALA A 21 -10.92 20.03 -5.34
C ALA A 21 -9.73 19.04 -5.37
N PRO A 22 -9.04 18.89 -6.52
CA PRO A 22 -7.98 17.90 -6.65
C PRO A 22 -6.78 18.19 -5.73
N LEU A 23 -6.27 17.14 -5.09
CA LEU A 23 -5.03 17.13 -4.33
C LEU A 23 -3.93 16.42 -5.10
N GLU A 24 -2.81 17.09 -5.34
CA GLU A 24 -1.64 16.50 -6.00
C GLU A 24 -0.72 15.84 -4.99
N VAL A 25 -0.53 14.53 -5.13
CA VAL A 25 0.34 13.72 -4.27
C VAL A 25 1.63 13.33 -5.00
N TYR A 26 2.68 13.00 -4.25
CA TYR A 26 3.98 12.64 -4.79
C TYR A 26 4.08 11.13 -5.04
N SER A 27 3.91 10.71 -6.29
CA SER A 27 4.01 9.30 -6.72
C SER A 27 5.21 9.02 -7.64
N GLU A 28 5.96 10.03 -8.08
CA GLU A 28 7.00 9.85 -9.10
C GLU A 28 8.18 8.96 -8.66
N TRP A 29 8.31 8.74 -7.34
CA TRP A 29 9.29 7.83 -6.74
C TRP A 29 9.04 6.35 -7.09
N LEU A 30 7.83 5.98 -7.53
CA LEU A 30 7.48 4.64 -8.00
C LEU A 30 7.78 4.47 -9.49
N THR A 31 8.11 3.25 -9.94
CA THR A 31 8.38 2.95 -11.35
C THR A 31 7.16 3.24 -12.21
N VAL A 32 5.99 2.70 -11.84
CA VAL A 32 4.73 2.97 -12.54
C VAL A 32 4.27 4.40 -12.24
N GLY A 33 4.28 4.81 -10.97
CA GLY A 33 4.10 6.20 -10.58
C GLY A 33 2.65 6.57 -10.27
N HIS A 34 1.85 5.59 -9.84
CA HIS A 34 0.45 5.77 -9.47
C HIS A 34 0.27 5.84 -7.94
N VAL A 35 -0.88 6.37 -7.54
CA VAL A 35 -1.19 6.64 -6.13
C VAL A 35 -1.72 5.39 -5.40
N ASP A 36 -2.37 4.50 -6.15
CA ASP A 36 -2.93 3.23 -5.66
C ASP A 36 -1.86 2.19 -5.29
N GLU A 37 -0.59 2.44 -5.62
CA GLU A 37 0.59 1.65 -5.19
C GLU A 37 1.07 2.00 -3.77
N PHE A 38 0.48 3.01 -3.13
CA PHE A 38 0.88 3.36 -1.75
C PHE A 38 -0.27 3.83 -0.86
N LEU A 39 -1.46 4.09 -1.41
CA LEU A 39 -2.63 4.44 -0.62
C LEU A 39 -3.92 3.80 -1.13
N THR A 40 -4.82 3.48 -0.20
CA THR A 40 -6.22 3.15 -0.49
C THR A 40 -7.13 3.56 0.67
N PHE A 41 -8.45 3.52 0.47
CA PHE A 41 -9.43 3.81 1.53
C PHE A 41 -10.36 2.62 1.74
N VAL A 42 -10.62 2.30 3.01
CA VAL A 42 -11.58 1.27 3.42
C VAL A 42 -12.66 1.86 4.34
N PRO A 43 -13.91 1.36 4.30
CA PRO A 43 -14.94 1.82 5.21
C PRO A 43 -14.63 1.38 6.65
N ALA A 44 -15.07 2.18 7.61
CA ALA A 44 -15.04 1.85 9.03
C ALA A 44 -16.36 2.30 9.69
N PHE A 45 -16.78 1.62 10.76
CA PHE A 45 -18.02 1.96 11.45
C PHE A 45 -17.90 3.12 12.43
N ASP A 46 -16.68 3.56 12.70
CA ASP A 46 -16.35 4.58 13.68
C ASP A 46 -15.72 5.82 13.05
N ARG A 47 -15.47 6.83 13.89
CA ARG A 47 -14.81 8.10 13.54
C ARG A 47 -15.45 8.75 12.30
N LYS A 48 -14.67 8.94 11.23
CA LYS A 48 -15.07 9.59 9.98
C LYS A 48 -15.72 8.63 8.98
N GLY A 49 -15.96 7.37 9.36
CA GLY A 49 -16.57 6.36 8.50
C GLY A 49 -15.58 5.64 7.56
N PHE A 50 -14.27 5.90 7.71
CA PHE A 50 -13.22 5.29 6.88
C PHE A 50 -11.88 5.17 7.62
N ARG A 51 -10.95 4.45 6.99
CA ARG A 51 -9.50 4.52 7.24
C ARG A 51 -8.75 4.74 5.94
N LEU A 52 -7.71 5.56 6.00
CA LEU A 52 -6.67 5.63 4.98
C LEU A 52 -5.68 4.51 5.25
N LEU A 53 -5.47 3.63 4.29
CA LEU A 53 -4.41 2.63 4.35
C LEU A 53 -3.20 3.17 3.60
N LEU A 54 -2.01 3.10 4.20
CA LEU A 54 -0.75 3.44 3.55
C LEU A 54 0.19 2.24 3.54
N ALA A 55 0.89 2.02 2.44
CA ALA A 55 2.00 1.07 2.39
C ALA A 55 3.07 1.50 3.40
N SER A 56 3.73 0.57 4.10
CA SER A 56 4.66 0.91 5.17
C SER A 56 5.83 -0.08 5.25
N PRO A 57 6.99 0.28 4.68
CA PRO A 57 8.25 -0.43 4.93
C PRO A 57 8.56 -0.57 6.41
N ASN A 58 8.40 0.49 7.21
CA ASN A 58 8.66 0.45 8.65
C ASN A 58 7.81 -0.60 9.37
N ALA A 59 6.50 -0.68 9.06
CA ALA A 59 5.63 -1.69 9.63
C ALA A 59 6.05 -3.11 9.24
N CYS A 60 6.53 -3.31 8.02
CA CYS A 60 7.03 -4.60 7.56
C CYS A 60 8.33 -5.01 8.28
N TYR A 61 9.30 -4.09 8.37
CA TYR A 61 10.54 -4.32 9.12
C TYR A 61 10.27 -4.62 10.60
N GLN A 62 9.34 -3.88 11.21
CA GLN A 62 8.92 -4.15 12.59
C GLN A 62 8.32 -5.55 12.73
N LEU A 63 7.40 -5.94 11.85
CA LEU A 63 6.81 -7.27 11.86
C LEU A 63 7.87 -8.37 11.73
N PHE A 64 8.82 -8.22 10.81
CA PHE A 64 9.87 -9.22 10.60
C PHE A 64 10.84 -9.31 11.79
N ARG A 65 11.20 -8.18 12.42
CA ARG A 65 11.97 -8.19 13.68
C ARG A 65 11.21 -8.86 14.82
N GLU A 66 9.92 -8.59 14.97
CA GLU A 66 9.07 -9.28 15.95
C GLU A 66 9.09 -10.80 15.74
N LYS A 67 9.00 -11.27 14.48
CA LYS A 67 9.07 -12.72 14.17
C LYS A 67 10.45 -13.31 14.40
N GLN A 68 11.51 -12.58 14.11
CA GLN A 68 12.87 -13.01 14.44
C GLN A 68 13.06 -13.19 15.95
N GLN A 69 12.60 -12.22 16.76
CA GLN A 69 12.66 -12.28 18.22
C GLN A 69 11.83 -13.43 18.81
N GLN A 70 10.78 -13.85 18.10
CA GLN A 70 9.95 -15.02 18.44
C GLN A 70 10.57 -16.37 18.03
N GLY A 71 11.80 -16.37 17.48
CA GLY A 71 12.50 -17.59 17.04
C GLY A 71 12.14 -18.05 15.62
N HIS A 72 11.48 -17.20 14.82
CA HIS A 72 11.08 -17.50 13.44
C HIS A 72 11.97 -16.82 12.39
N GLY A 73 13.24 -16.53 12.71
CA GLY A 73 14.16 -15.85 11.80
C GLY A 73 14.46 -16.59 10.49
N GLU A 74 14.34 -17.91 10.49
CA GLU A 74 14.55 -18.78 9.32
C GLU A 74 13.26 -19.00 8.49
N ALA A 75 12.14 -18.38 8.87
CA ALA A 75 10.90 -18.53 8.11
C ALA A 75 11.04 -17.87 6.74
N THR A 76 10.82 -18.64 5.67
CA THR A 76 11.01 -18.16 4.30
C THR A 76 9.72 -17.70 3.66
N HIS A 77 9.81 -16.67 2.82
CA HIS A 77 8.82 -16.32 1.79
C HIS A 77 8.63 -17.50 0.83
N GLY A 78 7.41 -17.70 0.32
CA GLY A 78 7.14 -18.82 -0.58
C GLY A 78 5.95 -18.58 -1.47
N VAL A 79 6.21 -18.30 -2.75
CA VAL A 79 5.24 -18.52 -3.83
C VAL A 79 5.22 -20.03 -4.09
N GLY A 80 4.07 -20.66 -3.83
CA GLY A 80 3.91 -22.10 -3.96
C GLY A 80 3.91 -22.55 -5.43
N SER A 81 5.08 -22.74 -6.03
CA SER A 81 5.34 -23.64 -7.18
C SER A 81 6.73 -23.37 -7.72
N SER A 82 7.66 -24.33 -7.54
CA SER A 82 8.86 -24.74 -8.31
C SER A 82 9.46 -23.91 -9.49
N ARG A 83 9.15 -22.64 -9.67
CA ARG A 83 9.73 -21.75 -10.69
C ARG A 83 10.08 -20.44 -9.99
N ASP A 84 11.34 -20.39 -9.60
CA ASP A 84 12.01 -19.29 -8.91
C ASP A 84 11.42 -18.90 -7.56
N PRO A 85 11.89 -19.50 -6.45
CA PRO A 85 11.74 -18.85 -5.16
C PRO A 85 12.66 -17.63 -5.21
N ALA A 86 12.11 -16.46 -5.53
CA ALA A 86 12.71 -15.19 -5.17
C ALA A 86 12.84 -15.21 -3.63
N ARG A 87 13.94 -15.80 -3.17
CA ARG A 87 14.30 -15.92 -1.76
C ARG A 87 14.67 -14.52 -1.34
N ILE A 88 13.70 -13.76 -0.85
CA ILE A 88 13.97 -12.60 -0.02
C ILE A 88 14.47 -13.16 1.31
N GLN A 89 15.78 -13.42 1.36
CA GLN A 89 16.51 -13.70 2.59
C GLN A 89 16.81 -12.36 3.27
N PRO A 90 16.87 -12.35 4.62
CA PRO A 90 17.56 -11.27 5.31
C PRO A 90 18.96 -11.12 4.69
N GLY A 91 19.42 -9.89 4.45
CA GLY A 91 20.78 -9.65 3.96
C GLY A 91 21.83 -10.13 4.97
N PRO A 92 23.13 -10.00 4.67
CA PRO A 92 24.21 -10.35 5.60
C PRO A 92 24.18 -9.62 6.95
N HIS A 93 23.37 -8.56 7.09
CA HIS A 93 23.11 -7.82 8.34
C HIS A 93 21.70 -8.09 8.93
N GLY A 94 20.99 -9.12 8.47
CA GLY A 94 19.60 -9.38 8.84
C GLY A 94 18.62 -8.49 8.07
N TRP A 95 17.52 -8.11 8.73
CA TRP A 95 16.52 -7.17 8.20
C TRP A 95 16.91 -5.70 8.43
N ASP A 96 18.13 -5.41 8.89
CA ASP A 96 18.65 -4.05 8.98
C ASP A 96 19.08 -3.59 7.59
N TRP A 97 18.31 -2.66 7.03
CA TRP A 97 18.65 -1.92 5.82
C TRP A 97 18.96 -0.48 6.21
N GLU A 98 20.23 -0.18 6.50
CA GLU A 98 20.72 1.19 6.48
C GLU A 98 20.82 1.63 5.01
N ASP A 99 20.11 2.71 4.65
CA ASP A 99 20.24 3.27 3.30
C ASP A 99 21.65 3.85 3.09
N CYS A 100 22.11 3.85 1.84
CA CYS A 100 23.42 4.37 1.42
C CYS A 100 23.63 5.88 1.73
N ASP A 101 22.61 6.60 2.19
CA ASP A 101 22.66 8.03 2.53
C ASP A 101 22.77 8.30 4.05
N GLY A 102 22.91 7.27 4.87
CA GLY A 102 23.00 7.40 6.33
C GLY A 102 21.67 7.72 7.03
N SER A 103 20.54 7.66 6.31
CA SER A 103 19.20 7.66 6.90
C SER A 103 18.91 6.30 7.53
N SER A 104 18.40 6.30 8.77
CA SER A 104 17.83 5.08 9.38
C SER A 104 16.47 4.68 8.78
N ARG A 105 15.87 5.53 7.94
CA ARG A 105 14.58 5.27 7.26
C ARG A 105 14.80 5.03 5.76
N PRO A 106 14.29 3.92 5.20
CA PRO A 106 14.36 3.63 3.77
C PRO A 106 13.74 4.74 2.90
N PHE A 107 14.31 5.01 1.72
CA PHE A 107 13.81 6.00 0.76
C PHE A 107 12.29 5.91 0.48
N PRO A 108 11.71 4.73 0.14
CA PRO A 108 10.26 4.60 -0.06
C PRO A 108 9.42 5.09 1.14
N GLN A 109 9.86 4.79 2.36
CA GLN A 109 9.18 5.23 3.57
C GLN A 109 9.16 6.76 3.67
N ARG A 110 10.27 7.43 3.36
CA ARG A 110 10.32 8.91 3.37
C ARG A 110 9.35 9.52 2.35
N CYS A 111 9.21 8.91 1.17
CA CYS A 111 8.26 9.36 0.16
C CYS A 111 6.81 9.18 0.63
N ILE A 112 6.51 8.06 1.31
CA ILE A 112 5.19 7.81 1.89
C ILE A 112 4.91 8.77 3.05
N ASP A 113 5.88 9.01 3.93
CA ASP A 113 5.76 9.96 5.06
C ASP A 113 5.45 11.38 4.56
N TRP A 114 6.10 11.82 3.49
CA TRP A 114 5.79 13.11 2.84
C TRP A 114 4.31 13.19 2.41
N ASN A 115 3.81 12.13 1.78
CA ASN A 115 2.40 12.06 1.39
C ASN A 115 1.47 11.93 2.60
N ARG A 116 1.88 11.23 3.67
CA ARG A 116 1.12 11.11 4.92
C ARG A 116 0.86 12.49 5.51
N ASP A 117 1.89 13.33 5.61
CA ASP A 117 1.76 14.68 6.16
C ASP A 117 0.91 15.59 5.28
N LEU A 118 1.09 15.51 3.95
CA LEU A 118 0.24 16.20 2.99
C LEU A 118 -1.24 15.79 3.13
N LEU A 119 -1.54 14.49 3.14
CA LEU A 119 -2.90 13.97 3.27
C LEU A 119 -3.53 14.34 4.62
N LYS A 120 -2.75 14.33 5.70
CA LYS A 120 -3.21 14.79 7.02
C LYS A 120 -3.60 16.25 7.01
N GLN A 121 -2.78 17.11 6.40
CA GLN A 121 -3.07 18.53 6.30
C GLN A 121 -4.32 18.79 5.43
N GLU A 122 -4.34 18.26 4.22
CA GLU A 122 -5.32 18.61 3.19
C GLU A 122 -6.68 17.92 3.38
N LEU A 123 -6.70 16.74 4.02
CA LEU A 123 -7.94 15.99 4.32
C LEU A 123 -8.33 16.07 5.81
N GLY A 124 -7.60 16.85 6.61
CA GLY A 124 -7.81 17.01 8.04
C GLY A 124 -7.72 15.70 8.82
N LEU A 125 -6.82 14.78 8.42
CA LEU A 125 -6.67 13.46 9.05
C LEU A 125 -5.79 13.54 10.30
N SER A 126 -6.10 12.66 11.24
CA SER A 126 -5.25 12.36 12.39
C SER A 126 -4.58 11.00 12.20
N GLU A 127 -3.53 10.70 12.97
CA GLU A 127 -2.88 9.37 12.96
C GLU A 127 -3.88 8.22 13.21
N GLN A 128 -4.92 8.51 13.98
CA GLN A 128 -6.01 7.59 14.23
C GLN A 128 -6.72 7.18 12.92
N ASP A 129 -6.88 8.08 11.96
CA ASP A 129 -7.57 7.81 10.70
C ASP A 129 -6.72 6.96 9.71
N ILE A 130 -5.46 6.66 10.05
CA ILE A 130 -4.49 6.01 9.18
C ILE A 130 -4.10 4.63 9.73
N ILE A 131 -3.98 3.65 8.84
CA ILE A 131 -3.46 2.31 9.16
C ILE A 131 -2.30 2.02 8.22
N ASP A 132 -1.17 1.65 8.81
CA ASP A 132 0.03 1.24 8.08
C ASP A 132 -0.05 -0.24 7.71
N ILE A 133 -0.01 -0.54 6.42
CA ILE A 133 0.00 -1.89 5.86
C ILE A 133 1.45 -2.32 5.60
N PRO A 134 1.94 -3.44 6.18
CA PRO A 134 3.33 -3.85 6.02
C PRO A 134 3.64 -4.19 4.56
N GLN A 135 4.46 -3.37 3.91
CA GLN A 135 4.79 -3.49 2.49
C GLN A 135 6.26 -3.15 2.27
N LEU A 136 6.97 -3.93 1.45
CA LEU A 136 8.35 -3.64 1.06
C LEU A 136 8.44 -3.25 -0.42
N PHE A 137 9.48 -2.49 -0.73
CA PHE A 137 9.81 -2.03 -2.06
C PHE A 137 11.29 -2.30 -2.35
N VAL A 138 11.62 -2.47 -3.62
CA VAL A 138 13.00 -2.55 -4.14
C VAL A 138 13.25 -1.36 -5.06
N LEU A 139 14.47 -0.84 -5.06
CA LEU A 139 14.85 0.25 -5.95
C LEU A 139 15.44 -0.29 -7.26
N THR A 140 14.80 0.06 -8.37
CA THR A 140 15.25 -0.20 -9.74
C THR A 140 15.46 1.16 -10.43
N ASP A 141 16.69 1.45 -10.88
CA ASP A 141 17.02 2.71 -11.57
C ASP A 141 16.53 4.00 -10.85
N SER A 142 16.69 4.04 -9.52
CA SER A 142 16.27 5.14 -8.62
C SER A 142 14.75 5.32 -8.47
N ARG A 143 13.94 4.34 -8.88
CA ARG A 143 12.49 4.27 -8.62
C ARG A 143 12.15 2.98 -7.89
N ALA A 144 10.99 2.95 -7.23
CA ALA A 144 10.57 1.83 -6.42
C ALA A 144 9.57 0.93 -7.17
N ASP A 145 9.79 -0.38 -7.06
CA ASP A 145 8.83 -1.44 -7.38
C ASP A 145 8.44 -2.19 -6.10
N ALA A 146 7.24 -2.77 -6.05
CA ALA A 146 6.83 -3.60 -4.92
C ALA A 146 7.70 -4.87 -4.85
N LEU A 147 8.26 -5.16 -3.67
CA LEU A 147 9.15 -6.32 -3.48
C LEU A 147 8.37 -7.65 -3.45
N PHE A 148 7.15 -7.62 -2.95
CA PHE A 148 6.14 -8.68 -2.98
C PHE A 148 4.78 -8.04 -3.31
N PRO A 149 3.75 -8.82 -3.71
CA PRO A 149 2.45 -8.30 -4.14
C PRO A 149 1.92 -7.19 -3.23
N ASP A 150 1.60 -6.03 -3.81
CA ASP A 150 1.34 -4.82 -3.05
C ASP A 150 -0.02 -4.86 -2.38
N MET A 151 -0.03 -5.12 -1.07
CA MET A 151 -1.27 -5.34 -0.34
C MET A 151 -2.17 -4.09 -0.28
N VAL A 152 -1.66 -2.86 -0.48
CA VAL A 152 -2.55 -1.68 -0.53
C VAL A 152 -3.26 -1.51 -1.87
N ASN A 153 -2.73 -2.10 -2.93
CA ASN A 153 -3.31 -2.13 -4.27
C ASN A 153 -4.47 -3.16 -4.36
N MET A 154 -5.44 -3.03 -3.45
CA MET A 154 -6.53 -3.98 -3.23
C MET A 154 -7.87 -3.52 -3.84
N LEU A 155 -8.72 -4.49 -4.16
CA LEU A 155 -10.11 -4.26 -4.56
C LEU A 155 -11.02 -4.12 -3.33
N VAL A 156 -11.66 -2.95 -3.17
CA VAL A 156 -12.56 -2.65 -2.05
C VAL A 156 -14.03 -2.69 -2.48
N LEU A 157 -14.76 -3.74 -2.07
CA LEU A 157 -16.19 -3.96 -2.33
C LEU A 157 -17.00 -3.88 -1.03
N GLY A 158 -17.18 -2.66 -0.52
CA GLY A 158 -17.80 -2.43 0.78
C GLY A 158 -16.94 -3.05 1.87
N ARG A 159 -17.44 -4.09 2.54
CA ARG A 159 -16.69 -4.79 3.61
C ARG A 159 -15.82 -5.93 3.09
N HIS A 160 -15.91 -6.30 1.83
CA HIS A 160 -15.13 -7.39 1.25
C HIS A 160 -13.91 -6.83 0.53
N LEU A 161 -12.73 -7.26 0.96
CA LEU A 161 -11.44 -6.80 0.42
C LEU A 161 -10.81 -7.94 -0.38
N GLY A 162 -10.51 -7.67 -1.66
CA GLY A 162 -9.67 -8.52 -2.50
C GLY A 162 -8.24 -8.00 -2.46
N ILE A 163 -7.42 -8.57 -1.58
CA ILE A 163 -6.06 -8.12 -1.27
C ILE A 163 -5.07 -8.99 -2.04
N PRO A 164 -4.04 -8.41 -2.71
CA PRO A 164 -2.96 -9.19 -3.31
C PRO A 164 -2.30 -10.12 -2.29
N LYS A 165 -2.05 -11.38 -2.67
CA LYS A 165 -1.51 -12.38 -1.75
C LYS A 165 0.01 -12.18 -1.61
N PRO A 166 0.54 -11.81 -0.45
CA PRO A 166 1.93 -11.35 -0.33
C PRO A 166 2.96 -12.49 -0.32
N PHE A 167 2.53 -13.75 -0.15
CA PHE A 167 3.44 -14.91 -0.04
C PHE A 167 4.55 -14.76 1.02
N GLY A 168 4.25 -14.01 2.10
CA GLY A 168 5.14 -13.75 3.23
C GLY A 168 5.55 -14.99 4.02
N PRO A 169 6.49 -14.84 4.98
CA PRO A 169 7.02 -15.94 5.77
C PRO A 169 5.93 -16.71 6.52
N ALA A 170 5.99 -18.03 6.44
CA ALA A 170 5.05 -18.90 7.13
C ALA A 170 5.45 -19.08 8.61
N VAL A 171 4.63 -18.57 9.53
CA VAL A 171 4.80 -18.72 10.98
C VAL A 171 3.60 -19.47 11.57
N GLY A 172 3.83 -20.71 12.01
CA GLY A 172 2.75 -21.61 12.45
C GLY A 172 1.83 -22.01 11.30
N GLY A 173 2.40 -22.25 10.11
CA GLY A 173 1.64 -22.69 8.93
C GLY A 173 0.83 -21.59 8.22
N GLN A 174 0.94 -20.33 8.64
CA GLN A 174 0.24 -19.20 8.00
C GLN A 174 1.20 -18.06 7.68
N CYS A 175 0.93 -17.35 6.59
CA CYS A 175 1.67 -16.15 6.21
C CYS A 175 1.53 -15.05 7.29
N CYS A 176 2.65 -14.58 7.84
CA CYS A 176 2.64 -13.57 8.90
C CYS A 176 2.14 -12.20 8.41
N LEU A 177 2.35 -11.85 7.14
CA LEU A 177 1.83 -10.63 6.52
C LEU A 177 0.30 -10.68 6.41
N GLU A 178 -0.26 -11.77 5.89
CA GLU A 178 -1.71 -11.93 5.83
C GLU A 178 -2.35 -11.89 7.22
N ARG A 179 -1.71 -12.52 8.21
CA ARG A 179 -2.17 -12.48 9.60
C ARG A 179 -2.17 -11.05 10.13
N ARG A 180 -1.09 -10.29 9.94
CA ARG A 180 -0.99 -8.90 10.38
C ARG A 180 -2.05 -8.01 9.71
N VAL A 181 -2.31 -8.19 8.42
CA VAL A 181 -3.37 -7.42 7.73
C VAL A 181 -4.76 -7.77 8.27
N ARG A 182 -5.05 -9.04 8.56
CA ARG A 182 -6.29 -9.43 9.25
C ARG A 182 -6.41 -8.77 10.62
N GLU A 183 -5.36 -8.83 11.44
CA GLU A 183 -5.32 -8.20 12.78
C GLU A 183 -5.63 -6.69 12.73
N LEU A 184 -5.22 -6.00 11.66
CA LEU A 184 -5.47 -4.56 11.48
C LEU A 184 -6.88 -4.26 10.96
N LEU A 185 -7.41 -5.06 10.05
CA LEU A 185 -8.62 -4.72 9.28
C LEU A 185 -9.89 -5.43 9.74
N GLU A 186 -9.81 -6.67 10.25
CA GLU A 186 -10.98 -7.41 10.73
C GLU A 186 -11.68 -6.74 11.94
N PRO A 187 -10.98 -6.07 12.88
CA PRO A 187 -11.63 -5.30 13.94
C PRO A 187 -12.52 -4.15 13.43
N LEU A 188 -12.32 -3.69 12.19
CA LEU A 188 -13.19 -2.71 11.53
C LEU A 188 -14.41 -3.36 10.86
N GLY A 189 -14.58 -4.68 11.01
CA GLY A 189 -15.62 -5.50 10.38
C GLY A 189 -15.41 -5.70 8.88
N LEU A 190 -14.16 -5.66 8.42
CA LEU A 190 -13.75 -5.96 7.06
C LEU A 190 -13.40 -7.44 6.91
N SER A 191 -13.65 -8.01 5.73
CA SER A 191 -13.38 -9.40 5.37
C SER A 191 -12.22 -9.44 4.38
N CYS A 192 -11.07 -9.95 4.81
CA CYS A 192 -9.86 -10.01 4.00
C CYS A 192 -9.76 -11.31 3.18
N THR A 193 -9.85 -11.20 1.85
CA THR A 193 -9.61 -12.30 0.92
C THR A 193 -8.29 -12.06 0.19
N PHE A 194 -7.33 -12.97 0.32
CA PHE A 194 -6.03 -12.86 -0.34
C PHE A 194 -6.04 -13.59 -1.67
N ILE A 195 -5.83 -12.86 -2.77
CA ILE A 195 -5.94 -13.31 -4.15
C ILE A 195 -4.53 -13.52 -4.70
N ASP A 196 -4.27 -14.72 -5.22
CA ASP A 196 -3.03 -14.98 -5.94
C ASP A 196 -3.06 -14.29 -7.31
N ASP A 197 -2.28 -13.23 -7.44
CA ASP A 197 -2.09 -12.47 -8.66
C ASP A 197 -0.63 -12.45 -9.13
N PHE A 198 0.24 -13.28 -8.52
CA PHE A 198 1.70 -13.14 -8.62
C PHE A 198 2.18 -13.18 -10.08
N PHE A 199 1.90 -14.27 -10.79
CA PHE A 199 2.35 -14.44 -12.18
C PHE A 199 1.47 -13.70 -13.20
N SER A 200 0.24 -13.37 -12.83
CA SER A 200 -0.72 -12.73 -13.74
C SER A 200 -0.62 -11.21 -13.76
N TYR A 201 -0.23 -10.60 -12.64
CA TYR A 201 -0.20 -9.14 -12.46
C TYR A 201 1.10 -8.69 -11.79
N HIS A 202 1.47 -9.22 -10.62
CA HIS A 202 2.58 -8.67 -9.83
C HIS A 202 3.90 -8.59 -10.59
N VAL A 203 4.29 -9.67 -11.28
CA VAL A 203 5.52 -9.71 -12.12
C VAL A 203 5.50 -8.71 -13.30
N LEU A 204 4.35 -8.11 -13.60
CA LEU A 204 4.15 -7.06 -14.60
C LEU A 204 4.02 -5.65 -13.98
N ALA A 205 4.43 -5.48 -12.72
CA ALA A 205 4.38 -4.23 -11.96
C ALA A 205 2.96 -3.69 -11.71
N GLY A 206 2.04 -4.57 -11.29
CA GLY A 206 0.73 -4.16 -10.80
C GLY A 206 0.03 -5.30 -10.08
N ASP A 207 -1.04 -5.02 -9.33
CA ASP A 207 -1.73 -6.03 -8.54
C ASP A 207 -3.26 -5.97 -8.76
N VAL A 208 -4.04 -6.58 -7.87
CA VAL A 208 -5.51 -6.70 -7.96
C VAL A 208 -6.24 -5.39 -8.33
N HIS A 209 -5.90 -4.24 -7.72
CA HIS A 209 -6.56 -2.98 -8.05
C HIS A 209 -6.20 -2.50 -9.46
N CYS A 210 -4.92 -2.56 -9.84
CA CYS A 210 -4.45 -2.24 -11.20
C CYS A 210 -5.16 -3.09 -12.28
N GLY A 211 -5.49 -4.34 -11.97
CA GLY A 211 -6.19 -5.25 -12.86
C GLY A 211 -7.71 -5.07 -12.93
N THR A 212 -8.32 -4.20 -12.12
CA THR A 212 -9.77 -4.12 -11.97
C THR A 212 -10.30 -2.68 -12.00
N ASN A 213 -11.62 -2.53 -12.05
CA ASN A 213 -12.29 -1.23 -11.90
C ASN A 213 -13.69 -1.44 -11.31
N VAL A 214 -14.24 -0.43 -10.61
CA VAL A 214 -15.51 -0.55 -9.89
C VAL A 214 -16.39 0.67 -10.14
N ARG A 215 -17.62 0.42 -10.60
CA ARG A 215 -18.69 1.42 -10.57
C ARG A 215 -19.35 1.43 -9.19
N ARG A 216 -19.40 2.59 -8.54
CA ARG A 216 -19.96 2.77 -7.19
C ARG A 216 -21.28 3.56 -7.24
N LYS A 217 -22.07 3.44 -6.18
CA LYS A 217 -23.28 4.25 -6.00
C LYS A 217 -22.89 5.73 -5.85
N PRO A 218 -23.55 6.68 -6.56
CA PRO A 218 -23.31 8.10 -6.37
C PRO A 218 -23.58 8.58 -4.94
N PHE A 219 -22.93 9.66 -4.53
CA PHE A 219 -23.21 10.30 -3.24
C PHE A 219 -24.68 10.70 -3.12
N ALA A 220 -25.25 10.54 -1.92
CA ALA A 220 -26.59 11.01 -1.63
C ALA A 220 -26.64 12.55 -1.56
N PHE A 221 -25.56 13.17 -1.10
CA PHE A 221 -25.36 14.63 -1.08
C PHE A 221 -25.39 15.18 -2.51
N LYS A 222 -26.05 16.34 -2.70
CA LYS A 222 -26.19 16.96 -4.02
C LYS A 222 -25.07 17.98 -4.23
N TRP A 223 -24.35 17.84 -5.34
CA TRP A 223 -23.15 18.63 -5.60
C TRP A 223 -23.40 20.14 -5.65
N TRP A 224 -24.59 20.59 -6.06
CA TRP A 224 -24.95 22.01 -6.08
C TRP A 224 -25.18 22.64 -4.69
N HIS A 225 -25.07 21.85 -3.62
CA HIS A 225 -25.05 22.34 -2.24
C HIS A 225 -23.62 22.50 -1.68
N VAL A 226 -22.59 22.12 -2.44
CA VAL A 226 -21.20 22.47 -2.10
C VAL A 226 -21.04 23.98 -2.27
N VAL A 227 -20.34 24.61 -1.34
CA VAL A 227 -19.79 25.96 -1.51
C VAL A 227 -18.28 25.77 -1.72
N PRO A 228 -17.81 25.73 -2.99
CA PRO A 228 -16.44 25.38 -3.32
C PRO A 228 -15.42 26.42 -2.86
#